data_AF-A0A8J7L4Z7-F1
#
_entry.id   AF-A0A8J7L4Z7-F1
#
_cell.length_a   1.000
_cell.length_b   1.000
_cell.length_c   1.000
_cell.angle_alpha   90.00
_cell.angle_beta   90.00
_cell.angle_gamma   90.00
#
_symmetry.space_group_name_H-M   'P 1'
#
loop_
_entity.id
_entity.type
_entity.pdbx_description
1 polymer ?
#
loop_
_entity_poly.entity_id
_entity_poly.type
_entity_poly.pdbx_seq_one_letter_code
_entity_poly.pdbx_strand_id
1 'polypeptide(L)'
;MKSILQTYLEQEIWILIRDKWYFATVIGVWDDLLWFKHRTYNKDTEEDTLWEMVVKVSEVIAIDKIKSVVSRKTDVFMSRLLESDQDVSNHHQEHEK
;
A
#
# COMPACT_ATOMS: atom_id res chain seq x y z
N MET A 1 9.97 -8.92 20.35
CA MET A 1 8.78 -8.13 19.94
C MET A 1 8.54 -8.45 18.47
N LYS A 2 7.37 -8.93 18.05
CA LYS A 2 7.12 -9.27 16.63
C LYS A 2 6.94 -7.98 15.83
N SER A 3 7.61 -7.85 14.69
CA SER A 3 7.49 -6.68 13.81
C SER A 3 6.07 -6.60 13.26
N ILE A 4 5.50 -5.38 13.17
CA ILE A 4 4.17 -5.19 12.57
C ILE A 4 4.11 -5.70 11.13
N LEU A 5 5.25 -5.67 10.42
CA LEU A 5 5.37 -6.20 9.06
C LEU A 5 5.14 -7.72 9.00
N GLN A 6 5.51 -8.46 10.05
CA GLN A 6 5.25 -9.91 10.12
C GLN A 6 3.75 -10.22 10.16
N THR A 7 2.91 -9.27 10.57
CA THR A 7 1.44 -9.47 10.56
C THR A 7 0.84 -9.46 9.16
N TYR A 8 1.60 -9.01 8.15
CA TYR A 8 1.16 -8.95 6.76
C TYR A 8 1.74 -10.07 5.89
N LEU A 9 2.42 -11.06 6.49
CA LEU A 9 2.96 -12.19 5.74
C LEU A 9 1.85 -12.87 4.91
N GLU A 10 2.15 -13.15 3.64
CA GLU A 10 1.24 -13.70 2.62
C GLU A 10 0.01 -12.84 2.29
N GLN A 11 -0.06 -11.59 2.77
CA GLN A 11 -1.13 -10.67 2.44
C GLN A 11 -0.71 -9.71 1.32
N GLU A 12 -1.69 -9.33 0.49
CA GLU A 12 -1.55 -8.25 -0.47
C GLU A 12 -1.87 -6.91 0.21
N ILE A 13 -0.88 -6.02 0.20
CA ILE A 13 -0.96 -4.70 0.83
C ILE A 13 -0.32 -3.64 -0.09
N TRP A 14 -0.70 -2.39 0.12
CA TRP A 14 0.02 -1.27 -0.47
C TRP A 14 1.19 -0.88 0.46
N ILE A 15 2.39 -0.81 -0.10
CA ILE A 15 3.61 -0.46 0.62
C ILE A 15 4.26 0.74 -0.06
N LEU A 16 4.53 1.80 0.71
CA LEU A 16 5.33 2.94 0.26
C LEU A 16 6.79 2.69 0.61
N ILE A 17 7.61 2.50 -0.41
CA ILE A 17 9.06 2.33 -0.26
C ILE A 17 9.73 3.53 -0.91
N ARG A 18 10.51 4.27 -0.11
CA ARG A 18 11.07 5.56 -0.52
C ARG A 18 9.94 6.49 -1.03
N ASP A 19 9.88 6.74 -2.33
CA ASP A 19 8.94 7.66 -2.98
C ASP A 19 7.90 6.95 -3.86
N LYS A 20 7.82 5.60 -3.80
CA LYS A 20 6.98 4.80 -4.70
C LYS A 20 6.07 3.83 -3.97
N TRP A 21 4.81 3.79 -4.40
CA TRP A 21 3.81 2.83 -3.94
C TRP A 21 3.87 1.53 -4.73
N TYR A 22 3.84 0.41 -4.02
CA TYR A 22 3.80 -0.93 -4.57
C TYR A 22 2.58 -1.66 -4.04
N PHE A 23 1.77 -2.22 -4.94
CA PHE A 23 0.79 -3.23 -4.54
C PHE A 23 1.50 -4.57 -4.52
N ALA A 24 1.73 -5.08 -3.31
CA ALA A 24 2.70 -6.13 -3.07
C ALA A 24 2.17 -7.22 -2.14
N THR A 25 2.59 -8.46 -2.40
CA THR A 25 2.43 -9.58 -1.48
C THR A 25 3.68 -9.69 -0.62
N VAL A 26 3.56 -9.55 0.71
CA VAL A 26 4.69 -9.78 1.61
C VAL A 26 4.96 -11.27 1.70
N ILE A 27 6.20 -11.70 1.44
CA ILE A 27 6.58 -13.12 1.42
C ILE A 27 7.57 -13.49 2.51
N GLY A 28 8.19 -12.49 3.14
CA GLY A 28 9.14 -12.72 4.23
C GLY A 28 9.47 -11.43 4.96
N VAL A 29 9.64 -11.53 6.27
CA VAL A 29 10.15 -10.44 7.11
C VAL A 29 11.12 -11.06 8.09
N TRP A 30 12.40 -10.70 7.97
CA TRP A 30 13.47 -11.23 8.80
C TRP A 30 14.43 -10.11 9.18
N ASP A 31 14.74 -10.00 10.47
CA ASP A 31 15.55 -8.92 11.05
C ASP A 31 15.09 -7.53 10.58
N ASP A 32 15.91 -6.86 9.76
CA ASP A 32 15.66 -5.53 9.18
C ASP A 32 15.31 -5.57 7.69
N LEU A 33 14.98 -6.75 7.15
CA LEU A 33 14.69 -6.97 5.73
C LEU A 33 13.23 -7.36 5.50
N LEU A 34 12.67 -6.81 4.42
CA LEU A 34 11.34 -7.10 3.91
C LEU A 34 11.47 -7.70 2.51
N TRP A 35 10.93 -8.91 2.34
CA TRP A 35 10.75 -9.56 1.05
C TRP A 35 9.32 -9.42 0.60
N PHE A 36 9.12 -8.97 -0.62
CA PHE A 36 7.79 -8.84 -1.21
C PHE A 36 7.82 -9.15 -2.70
N LYS A 37 6.66 -9.53 -3.24
CA LYS A 37 6.43 -9.64 -4.68
C LYS A 37 5.48 -8.57 -5.13
N HIS A 38 5.69 -8.00 -6.31
CA HIS A 38 4.72 -7.11 -6.93
C HIS A 38 4.61 -7.41 -8.43
N ARG A 39 3.46 -7.08 -9.02
CA ARG A 39 3.24 -7.26 -10.46
C ARG A 39 3.31 -5.93 -11.18
N THR A 40 3.79 -5.96 -12.42
CA THR A 40 3.71 -4.84 -13.35
C THR A 40 3.17 -5.34 -14.67
N TYR A 41 2.14 -4.65 -15.17
CA TYR A 41 1.55 -4.95 -16.47
C TYR A 41 2.02 -3.95 -17.52
N ASN A 42 2.63 -4.45 -18.60
CA ASN A 42 3.00 -3.64 -19.75
C ASN A 42 1.84 -3.64 -20.76
N LYS A 43 1.24 -2.47 -21.00
CA LYS A 43 0.12 -2.33 -21.94
C LYS A 43 0.52 -2.50 -23.41
N ASP A 44 1.77 -2.22 -23.75
CA ASP A 44 2.24 -2.25 -25.14
C ASP A 44 2.56 -3.68 -25.59
N THR A 45 3.03 -4.52 -24.66
CA THR A 45 3.39 -5.93 -24.93
C THR A 45 2.38 -6.94 -24.38
N GLU A 46 1.38 -6.47 -23.62
CA GLU A 46 0.44 -7.30 -22.85
C GLU A 46 1.11 -8.25 -21.83
N GLU A 47 2.36 -8.00 -21.47
CA GLU A 47 3.12 -8.85 -20.55
C GLU A 47 2.82 -8.51 -19.09
N ASP A 48 2.54 -9.55 -18.29
CA ASP A 48 2.45 -9.47 -16.84
C ASP A 48 3.75 -9.99 -16.21
N THR A 49 4.52 -9.09 -15.61
CA THR A 49 5.82 -9.42 -14.99
C THR A 49 5.69 -9.44 -13.47
N LEU A 50 6.09 -10.56 -12.86
CA LEU A 50 6.20 -10.71 -11.41
C LEU A 50 7.62 -10.39 -10.95
N TRP A 51 7.75 -9.40 -10.07
CA TRP A 51 9.00 -9.01 -9.47
C TRP A 51 9.09 -9.52 -8.04
N GLU A 52 10.26 -9.99 -7.64
CA GLU A 52 10.60 -10.29 -6.25
C GLU A 52 11.67 -9.31 -5.78
N MET A 53 11.40 -8.61 -4.68
CA MET A 53 12.26 -7.56 -4.16
C MET A 53 12.59 -7.78 -2.69
N VAL A 54 13.78 -7.31 -2.30
CA VAL A 54 14.26 -7.29 -0.92
C VAL A 54 14.69 -5.87 -0.60
N VAL A 55 14.12 -5.30 0.45
CA VAL A 55 14.42 -3.93 0.89
C VAL A 55 14.66 -3.90 2.39
N LYS A 56 15.33 -2.86 2.87
CA LYS A 56 15.40 -2.64 4.31
C LYS A 56 14.06 -2.13 4.83
N VAL A 57 13.65 -2.61 5.99
CA VAL A 57 12.44 -2.14 6.69
C VAL A 57 12.50 -0.63 6.94
N SER A 58 13.70 -0.07 7.15
CA SER A 58 13.90 1.38 7.30
C SER A 58 13.55 2.20 6.05
N GLU A 59 13.44 1.57 4.88
CA GLU A 59 13.05 2.22 3.63
C GLU A 59 11.53 2.22 3.42
N VAL A 60 10.80 1.46 4.23
CA VAL A 60 9.34 1.42 4.23
C VAL A 60 8.84 2.63 5.02
N ILE A 61 8.17 3.55 4.33
CA ILE A 61 7.66 4.79 4.92
C ILE A 61 6.24 4.59 5.45
N ALA A 62 5.40 3.88 4.70
CA ALA A 62 4.00 3.68 5.04
C ALA A 62 3.48 2.34 4.52
N ILE A 63 2.43 1.84 5.17
CA ILE A 63 1.64 0.69 4.74
C ILE A 63 0.20 1.15 4.71
N ASP A 64 -0.47 0.94 3.58
CA ASP A 64 -1.90 1.14 3.47
C ASP A 64 -2.61 -0.23 3.54
N LYS A 65 -3.55 -0.30 4.49
CA LYS A 65 -4.34 -1.49 4.82
C LYS A 65 -5.54 -1.69 3.89
N ILE A 66 -5.77 -0.80 2.93
CA ILE A 66 -6.86 -0.96 1.98
C ILE A 66 -6.67 -2.28 1.22
N LYS A 67 -7.50 -3.28 1.56
CA LYS A 67 -7.65 -4.50 0.77
C LYS A 67 -8.10 -4.06 -0.62
N SER A 68 -7.25 -4.26 -1.61
CA SER A 68 -7.49 -3.87 -2.99
C SER A 68 -8.84 -4.43 -3.45
N VAL A 69 -9.85 -3.55 -3.52
CA VAL A 69 -11.08 -3.82 -4.24
C VAL A 69 -10.71 -3.58 -5.69
N VAL A 70 -10.17 -4.58 -6.37
CA VAL A 70 -9.83 -4.51 -7.79
C VAL A 70 -11.13 -4.33 -8.58
N SER A 71 -11.61 -3.09 -8.65
CA SER A 71 -12.55 -2.65 -9.66
C SER A 71 -11.74 -2.45 -10.92
N ARG A 72 -12.07 -3.19 -12.00
CA ARG A 72 -11.44 -3.08 -13.33
C ARG A 72 -11.65 -1.72 -14.02
N LYS A 73 -12.08 -0.69 -13.28
CA LYS A 73 -12.19 0.69 -13.73
C LYS A 73 -11.27 1.55 -12.87
N THR A 74 -10.20 2.02 -13.48
CA THR A 74 -9.23 2.99 -12.93
C THR A 74 -9.92 4.21 -12.31
N ASP A 75 -11.13 4.55 -12.75
CA ASP A 75 -11.91 5.72 -12.31
C ASP A 75 -12.46 5.61 -10.88
N VAL A 76 -12.72 4.40 -10.35
CA VAL A 76 -13.40 4.26 -9.05
C VAL A 76 -12.44 4.48 -7.86
N PHE A 77 -11.16 4.15 -8.02
CA PHE A 77 -10.18 4.28 -6.94
C PHE A 77 -9.81 5.74 -6.67
N MET A 78 -9.58 6.53 -7.73
CA MET A 78 -9.33 7.98 -7.60
C MET A 78 -10.52 8.73 -7.00
N SER A 79 -11.74 8.28 -7.26
CA SER A 79 -12.97 8.89 -6.74
C SER A 79 -13.05 8.80 -5.21
N ARG A 80 -12.65 7.65 -4.62
CA ARG A 80 -12.69 7.45 -3.15
C ARG A 80 -11.54 8.13 -2.42
N LEU A 81 -10.38 8.24 -3.06
CA LEU A 81 -9.24 8.97 -2.49
C LEU A 81 -9.53 10.48 -2.40
N LEU A 82 -10.26 11.03 -3.38
CA LEU A 82 -10.75 12.41 -3.35
C LEU A 82 -11.87 12.63 -2.33
N GLU A 83 -12.71 11.64 -2.07
CA GLU A 83 -13.74 11.72 -1.02
C GLU A 83 -13.13 11.71 0.40
N SER A 84 -12.03 10.97 0.61
CA SER A 84 -11.35 10.92 1.92
C SER A 84 -10.59 12.20 2.32
N ASP A 85 -10.35 13.13 1.38
CA ASP A 85 -9.78 14.44 1.69
C ASP A 85 -10.83 15.49 2.08
N GLN A 86 -12.14 15.20 1.96
CA GLN A 86 -13.20 16.13 2.36
C GLN A 86 -13.69 15.94 3.81
N ASP A 87 -13.40 14.81 4.46
CA ASP A 87 -13.91 14.51 5.82
C ASP A 87 -13.01 14.99 6.97
N VAL A 88 -11.92 15.74 6.69
CA VAL A 88 -11.08 16.35 7.75
C VAL A 88 -11.43 17.82 8.02
N SER A 89 -12.43 18.38 7.33
CA SER A 89 -12.87 19.77 7.55
C SER A 89 -14.30 19.85 8.07
N ASN A 90 -14.62 19.23 9.22
CA ASN A 90 -15.83 19.63 9.96
C ASN A 90 -15.91 19.24 11.45
N HIS A 91 -14.79 19.06 12.15
CA HIS A 91 -14.82 18.96 13.61
C HIS A 91 -13.69 19.77 14.27
N HIS A 92 -13.80 21.09 14.14
CA HIS A 92 -13.19 22.00 15.09
C HIS A 92 -14.08 23.22 15.29
N GLN A 93 -14.28 23.60 16.55
CA GLN A 93 -15.06 24.74 17.08
C GLN A 93 -16.57 24.44 17.21
N GLU A 94 -17.20 24.48 18.39
CA GLU A 94 -17.02 25.41 19.51
C GLU A 94 -17.39 24.77 20.86
N HIS A 95 -16.52 25.01 21.84
CA HIS A 95 -16.81 24.99 23.27
C HIS A 95 -17.36 26.39 23.64
N GLU A 96 -18.13 26.48 24.73
CA GLU A 96 -18.78 27.68 25.33
C GLU A 96 -20.15 28.01 24.70
N LYS A 97 -21.30 27.89 25.39
CA LYS A 97 -21.64 28.25 26.79
C LYS A 97 -22.85 27.46 27.27
#